data_AF-A0A1Y1KFK4-F1
#
_entry.id   AF-A0A1Y1KFK4-F1
#
_cell.length_a   1.000
_cell.length_b   1.000
_cell.length_c   1.000
_cell.angle_alpha   90.00
_cell.angle_beta   90.00
_cell.angle_gamma   90.00
#
_symmetry.space_group_name_H-M   'P 1'
#
loop_
_entity.id
_entity.type
_entity.pdbx_description
1 polymer ?
#
loop_
_entity_poly.entity_id
_entity_poly.type
_entity_poly.pdbx_seq_one_letter_code
_entity_poly.pdbx_strand_id
1 'polypeptide(L)'
;SLAGDQASTHVNAPGREYMANEKVDEVPRFLVIKRKEGDFTSVSPFLISKVLYGIVGQVKDVKKMKGDLLVETVSQKQSRLLCKCTRFSDFEVEVVPHGMLNSSKGVVFCRDLLNCSIEEIKDNLSSQGVVDVRRIRTRRDGVFIDTANHILTFNTPRLPRTIQAAFYPLQVRPYIPNPLRCFNCQRFGHSAVNCKHDKRCVCGKPVHEGTTCGEPIECPNCKGPHKAVTKTCPVFKMEMKIQEVKVIQKLSYSEAKKESWDSELQHIFCTGCFSTNVSSRTTCRS
;
A
#
# COMPACT_ATOMS: atom_id res chain seq x y z
N SER A 1 -63.44 -5.96 38.25
CA SER A 1 -62.54 -5.27 39.19
C SER A 1 -61.18 -5.05 38.56
N LEU A 2 -60.83 -3.77 38.40
CA LEU A 2 -59.50 -3.15 38.29
C LEU A 2 -58.63 -3.63 37.10
N ALA A 3 -58.54 -2.89 35.99
CA ALA A 3 -57.91 -1.57 35.80
C ALA A 3 -56.39 -1.60 36.02
N GLY A 4 -55.64 -1.19 34.98
CA GLY A 4 -54.18 -1.06 35.03
C GLY A 4 -53.54 -0.77 33.67
N ASP A 5 -54.03 0.24 32.95
CA ASP A 5 -53.27 0.94 31.91
C ASP A 5 -51.99 1.51 32.54
N GLN A 6 -50.83 1.21 31.95
CA GLN A 6 -49.64 2.07 32.10
C GLN A 6 -49.01 2.31 30.74
N ALA A 7 -49.21 3.55 30.31
CA ALA A 7 -48.63 4.23 29.18
C ALA A 7 -47.12 3.97 29.02
N SER A 8 -46.74 3.42 27.88
CA SER A 8 -45.37 3.54 27.36
C SER A 8 -45.24 4.93 26.75
N THR A 9 -44.70 5.85 27.55
CA THR A 9 -44.36 7.21 27.14
C THR A 9 -43.42 7.18 25.93
N HIS A 10 -43.90 7.74 24.82
CA HIS A 10 -43.11 8.22 23.70
C HIS A 10 -41.98 9.12 24.20
N VAL A 11 -40.74 8.67 24.10
CA VAL A 11 -39.57 9.55 24.06
C VAL A 11 -39.30 9.85 22.59
N ASN A 12 -39.99 10.87 22.08
CA ASN A 12 -39.61 11.55 20.85
C ASN A 12 -38.30 12.31 21.13
N ALA A 13 -37.16 11.67 20.89
CA ALA A 13 -35.90 12.38 20.79
C ALA A 13 -35.95 13.21 19.50
N PRO A 14 -35.66 14.53 19.53
CA PRO A 14 -35.58 15.32 18.32
C PRO A 14 -34.40 14.79 17.50
N GLY A 15 -34.71 14.08 16.41
CA GLY A 15 -33.73 13.67 15.42
C GLY A 15 -33.06 14.92 14.89
N ARG A 16 -31.81 15.16 15.32
CA ARG A 16 -30.92 16.09 14.63
C ARG A 16 -30.87 15.64 13.18
N GLU A 17 -31.33 16.50 12.30
CA GLU A 17 -31.11 16.38 10.86
C GLU A 17 -29.62 16.12 10.66
N TYR A 18 -29.28 14.88 10.32
CA TYR A 18 -27.99 14.56 9.77
C TYR A 18 -27.92 15.33 8.48
N MET A 19 -27.19 16.45 8.48
CA MET A 19 -26.90 17.16 7.24
C MET A 19 -26.34 16.14 6.27
N ALA A 20 -27.10 15.89 5.21
CA ALA A 20 -26.67 15.06 4.11
C ALA A 20 -25.39 15.70 3.60
N ASN A 21 -24.24 15.14 3.98
CA ASN A 21 -22.97 15.55 3.45
C ASN A 21 -23.06 15.31 1.95
N GLU A 22 -23.06 16.39 1.17
CA GLU A 22 -22.89 16.33 -0.27
C GLU A 22 -21.74 15.36 -0.54
N LYS A 23 -22.01 14.32 -1.34
CA LYS A 23 -20.95 13.43 -1.80
C LYS A 23 -19.94 14.31 -2.52
N VAL A 24 -18.82 14.59 -1.85
CA VAL A 24 -17.69 15.27 -2.49
C VAL A 24 -17.29 14.35 -3.63
N ASP A 25 -17.47 14.80 -4.88
CA ASP A 25 -16.96 14.13 -6.06
C ASP A 25 -15.44 14.06 -5.93
N GLU A 26 -14.95 13.00 -5.30
CA GLU A 26 -13.55 12.80 -5.02
C GLU A 26 -12.83 12.49 -6.34
N VAL A 27 -12.19 13.53 -6.87
CA VAL A 27 -11.46 13.44 -8.12
C VAL A 27 -10.10 12.77 -7.86
N PRO A 28 -9.75 11.71 -8.59
CA PRO A 28 -8.45 11.04 -8.44
C PRO A 28 -7.30 11.98 -8.77
N ARG A 29 -6.21 11.88 -8.00
CA ARG A 29 -4.99 12.68 -8.17
C ARG A 29 -3.95 11.99 -9.06
N PHE A 30 -3.85 10.68 -8.95
CA PHE A 30 -2.93 9.85 -9.72
C PHE A 30 -3.69 9.19 -10.87
N LEU A 31 -3.33 9.52 -12.09
CA LEU A 31 -4.00 9.05 -13.30
C LEU A 31 -3.02 8.25 -14.15
N VAL A 32 -3.51 7.18 -14.79
CA VAL A 32 -2.75 6.39 -15.75
C VAL A 32 -3.34 6.64 -17.13
N ILE A 33 -2.52 7.14 -18.03
CA ILE A 33 -2.86 7.31 -19.44
C ILE A 33 -2.35 6.08 -20.17
N LYS A 34 -3.29 5.39 -20.83
CA LYS A 34 -3.05 4.19 -21.62
C LYS A 34 -3.41 4.48 -23.06
N ARG A 35 -2.68 3.92 -24.00
CA ARG A 35 -3.13 3.89 -25.40
C ARG A 35 -4.12 2.75 -25.58
N LYS A 36 -5.16 2.97 -26.39
CA LYS A 36 -6.04 1.87 -26.80
C LYS A 36 -5.32 0.88 -27.70
N GLU A 37 -4.45 1.40 -28.56
CA GLU A 37 -3.62 0.61 -29.46
C GLU A 37 -2.13 0.91 -29.24
N GLY A 38 -1.37 -0.14 -28.91
CA GLY A 38 0.06 -0.06 -28.62
C GLY A 38 0.37 0.56 -27.26
N ASP A 39 1.56 1.14 -27.13
CA ASP A 39 2.03 1.76 -25.89
C ASP A 39 2.85 3.03 -26.16
N PHE A 40 3.28 3.71 -25.11
CA PHE A 40 4.11 4.91 -25.24
C PHE A 40 5.60 4.60 -25.37
N THR A 41 6.03 3.33 -25.44
CA THR A 41 7.45 2.93 -25.40
C THR A 41 8.25 3.59 -26.52
N SER A 42 7.76 3.53 -27.75
CA SER A 42 8.37 4.11 -28.96
C SER A 42 7.91 5.54 -29.27
N VAL A 43 7.13 6.18 -28.39
CA VAL A 43 6.63 7.54 -28.60
C VAL A 43 7.60 8.57 -28.03
N SER A 44 7.83 9.65 -28.79
CA SER A 44 8.72 10.75 -28.38
C SER A 44 8.28 11.37 -27.04
N PRO A 45 9.19 11.46 -26.04
CA PRO A 45 8.87 12.05 -24.74
C PRO A 45 8.52 13.54 -24.85
N PHE A 46 9.11 14.27 -25.81
CA PHE A 46 8.80 15.67 -26.04
C PHE A 46 7.39 15.89 -26.63
N LEU A 47 6.94 14.96 -27.49
CA LEU A 47 5.57 14.98 -28.00
C LEU A 47 4.59 14.75 -26.85
N ILE A 48 4.83 13.73 -26.03
CA ILE A 48 4.03 13.41 -24.85
C ILE A 48 3.93 14.63 -23.92
N SER A 49 5.06 15.25 -23.57
CA SER A 49 5.07 16.39 -22.65
C SER A 49 4.37 17.61 -23.23
N LYS A 50 4.57 17.92 -24.53
CA LYS A 50 3.93 19.07 -25.19
C LYS A 50 2.41 18.91 -25.22
N VAL A 51 1.92 17.72 -25.57
CA VAL A 51 0.48 17.43 -25.60
C VAL A 51 -0.10 17.44 -24.19
N LEU A 52 0.53 16.75 -23.23
CA LEU A 52 0.04 16.71 -21.85
C LEU A 52 -0.03 18.11 -21.24
N TYR A 53 1.03 18.89 -21.32
CA TYR A 53 1.07 20.25 -20.76
C TYR A 53 0.22 21.23 -21.57
N GLY A 54 -0.01 20.98 -22.85
CA GLY A 54 -0.97 21.75 -23.64
C GLY A 54 -2.42 21.53 -23.20
N ILE A 55 -2.76 20.32 -22.72
CA ILE A 55 -4.11 20.00 -22.23
C ILE A 55 -4.30 20.50 -20.79
N VAL A 56 -3.42 20.11 -19.86
CA VAL A 56 -3.65 20.32 -18.42
C VAL A 56 -2.68 21.32 -17.76
N GLY A 57 -1.74 21.89 -18.50
CA GLY A 57 -0.65 22.70 -17.94
C GLY A 57 0.41 21.84 -17.22
N GLN A 58 1.28 22.50 -16.46
CA GLN A 58 2.28 21.79 -15.65
C GLN A 58 1.62 20.95 -14.55
N VAL A 59 2.00 19.68 -14.49
CA VAL A 59 1.57 18.72 -13.46
C VAL A 59 2.67 18.54 -12.42
N LYS A 60 2.38 17.84 -11.33
CA LYS A 60 3.37 17.64 -10.26
C LYS A 60 4.47 16.67 -10.68
N ASP A 61 4.08 15.56 -11.31
CA ASP A 61 5.02 14.53 -11.73
C ASP A 61 4.47 13.74 -12.91
N VAL A 62 5.36 13.26 -13.77
CA VAL A 62 5.05 12.39 -14.92
C VAL A 62 6.08 11.28 -14.97
N LYS A 63 5.63 10.04 -14.86
CA LYS A 63 6.49 8.85 -14.89
C LYS A 63 6.03 7.89 -15.97
N LYS A 64 6.97 7.43 -16.79
CA LYS A 64 6.71 6.34 -17.73
C LYS A 64 6.72 5.00 -16.96
N MET A 65 5.64 4.25 -17.07
CA MET A 65 5.51 2.89 -16.54
C MET A 65 5.76 1.88 -17.66
N LYS A 66 5.40 0.60 -17.46
CA LYS A 66 5.52 -0.45 -18.49
C LYS A 66 4.56 -0.17 -19.66
N GLY A 67 4.92 0.74 -20.54
CA GLY A 67 4.13 1.15 -21.71
C GLY A 67 3.17 2.32 -21.46
N ASP A 68 2.75 2.55 -20.21
CA ASP A 68 1.78 3.60 -19.84
C ASP A 68 2.44 4.87 -19.26
N LEU A 69 1.66 5.92 -19.07
CA LEU A 69 2.09 7.16 -18.39
C LEU A 69 1.33 7.35 -17.07
N LEU A 70 2.05 7.43 -15.97
CA LEU A 70 1.53 7.86 -14.68
C LEU A 70 1.68 9.37 -14.55
N VAL A 71 0.57 10.05 -14.25
CA VAL A 71 0.51 11.49 -14.05
C VAL A 71 0.01 11.78 -12.64
N GLU A 72 0.77 12.56 -11.87
CA GLU A 72 0.30 13.15 -10.63
C GLU A 72 -0.13 14.61 -10.87
N THR A 73 -1.42 14.89 -10.73
CA THR A 73 -1.97 16.23 -10.92
C THR A 73 -1.75 17.13 -9.69
N VAL A 74 -1.76 18.44 -9.90
CA VAL A 74 -1.69 19.45 -8.83
C VAL A 74 -3.08 19.77 -8.30
N SER A 75 -4.09 19.81 -9.17
CA SER A 75 -5.45 20.24 -8.84
C SER A 75 -6.54 19.29 -9.37
N GLN A 76 -7.70 19.32 -8.73
CA GLN A 76 -8.89 18.59 -9.20
C GLN A 76 -9.32 19.03 -10.60
N LYS A 77 -9.10 20.31 -10.97
CA LYS A 77 -9.39 20.82 -12.32
C LYS A 77 -8.57 20.08 -13.38
N GLN A 78 -7.27 19.91 -13.13
CA GLN A 78 -6.40 19.14 -14.03
C GLN A 78 -6.83 17.69 -14.12
N SER A 79 -7.14 17.05 -13.00
CA SER A 79 -7.62 15.67 -13.00
C SER A 79 -8.91 15.49 -13.80
N ARG A 80 -9.91 16.35 -13.59
CA ARG A 80 -11.18 16.31 -14.35
C ARG A 80 -10.95 16.50 -15.84
N LEU A 81 -10.05 17.40 -16.22
CA LEU A 81 -9.73 17.64 -17.63
C LEU A 81 -9.01 16.44 -18.25
N LEU A 82 -8.04 15.86 -17.54
CA LEU A 82 -7.30 14.69 -18.00
C LEU A 82 -8.20 13.46 -18.11
N CYS A 83 -9.11 13.23 -17.17
CA CYS A 83 -10.10 12.13 -17.23
C CYS A 83 -11.02 12.22 -18.46
N LYS A 84 -11.26 13.42 -19.00
CA LYS A 84 -12.05 13.62 -20.23
C LYS A 84 -11.22 13.47 -21.51
N CYS A 85 -9.90 13.31 -21.38
CA CYS A 85 -9.02 13.21 -22.53
C CYS A 85 -9.12 11.82 -23.17
N THR A 86 -9.44 11.79 -24.46
CA THR A 86 -9.58 10.58 -25.27
C THR A 86 -8.50 10.45 -26.34
N ARG A 87 -7.70 11.52 -26.57
CA ARG A 87 -6.69 11.56 -27.62
C ARG A 87 -5.45 12.34 -27.22
N PHE A 88 -4.28 11.78 -27.54
CA PHE A 88 -2.98 12.45 -27.46
C PHE A 88 -2.40 12.53 -28.88
N SER A 89 -2.52 13.70 -29.53
CA SER A 89 -2.19 13.85 -30.96
C SER A 89 -2.98 12.82 -31.79
N ASP A 90 -2.28 11.89 -32.45
CA ASP A 90 -2.86 10.87 -33.31
C ASP A 90 -3.25 9.60 -32.55
N PHE A 91 -2.87 9.50 -31.27
CA PHE A 91 -3.10 8.31 -30.46
C PHE A 91 -4.44 8.41 -29.71
N GLU A 92 -5.29 7.38 -29.84
CA GLU A 92 -6.41 7.21 -28.93
C GLU A 92 -5.93 6.73 -27.57
N VAL A 93 -6.41 7.39 -26.52
CA VAL A 93 -6.04 7.10 -25.14
C VAL A 93 -7.25 6.88 -24.25
N GLU A 94 -7.02 6.15 -23.17
CA GLU A 94 -7.93 5.99 -22.04
C GLU A 94 -7.19 6.48 -20.78
N VAL A 95 -7.87 7.29 -19.97
CA VAL A 95 -7.33 7.81 -18.72
C VAL A 95 -8.09 7.18 -17.56
N VAL A 96 -7.39 6.39 -16.75
CA VAL A 96 -7.98 5.67 -15.61
C VAL A 96 -7.34 6.10 -14.29
N PRO A 97 -8.10 6.09 -13.17
CA PRO A 97 -7.50 6.25 -11.85
C PRO A 97 -6.45 5.19 -11.58
N HIS A 98 -5.29 5.58 -11.05
CA HIS A 98 -4.31 4.61 -10.61
C HIS A 98 -4.86 3.81 -9.41
N GLY A 99 -4.93 2.48 -9.52
CA GLY A 99 -5.65 1.61 -8.58
C GLY A 99 -5.14 1.60 -7.13
N MET A 100 -3.87 1.93 -6.87
CA MET A 100 -3.33 1.99 -5.49
C MET A 100 -2.98 3.40 -5.00
N LEU A 101 -2.32 4.24 -5.80
CA LEU A 101 -1.81 5.55 -5.37
C LEU A 101 -2.88 6.57 -4.98
N ASN A 102 -4.14 6.39 -5.42
CA ASN A 102 -5.25 7.23 -4.97
C ASN A 102 -5.83 6.80 -3.63
N SER A 103 -5.40 5.67 -3.07
CA SER A 103 -5.85 5.19 -1.76
C SER A 103 -4.74 5.30 -0.72
N SER A 104 -5.13 5.37 0.54
CA SER A 104 -4.22 5.26 1.67
C SER A 104 -4.76 4.26 2.68
N LYS A 105 -3.87 3.64 3.47
CA LYS A 105 -4.26 2.67 4.49
C LYS A 105 -3.76 3.10 5.84
N GLY A 106 -4.67 3.13 6.80
CA GLY A 106 -4.40 3.47 8.19
C GLY A 106 -4.79 2.35 9.14
N VAL A 107 -4.20 2.33 10.32
CA VAL A 107 -4.54 1.46 11.43
C VAL A 107 -5.11 2.32 12.55
N VAL A 108 -6.30 1.96 13.01
CA VAL A 108 -6.91 2.50 14.23
C VAL A 108 -7.00 1.41 15.28
N PHE A 109 -6.87 1.79 16.54
CA PHE A 109 -7.05 0.90 17.67
C PHE A 109 -8.32 1.29 18.43
N CYS A 110 -9.26 0.36 18.55
CA CYS A 110 -10.43 0.50 19.41
C CYS A 110 -10.96 -0.88 19.75
N ARG A 111 -11.14 -1.17 21.05
CA ARG A 111 -11.64 -2.47 21.52
C ARG A 111 -13.12 -2.63 21.20
N ASP A 112 -13.90 -1.56 21.33
CA ASP A 112 -15.36 -1.62 21.16
C ASP A 112 -15.78 -1.90 19.72
N LEU A 113 -14.93 -1.54 18.75
CA LEU A 113 -15.15 -1.91 17.34
C LEU A 113 -15.09 -3.43 17.09
N LEU A 114 -14.63 -4.23 18.05
CA LEU A 114 -14.76 -5.70 17.98
C LEU A 114 -16.21 -6.16 18.08
N ASN A 115 -17.08 -5.37 18.71
CA ASN A 115 -18.50 -5.67 18.88
C ASN A 115 -19.34 -5.30 17.64
N CYS A 116 -18.78 -4.54 16.70
CA CYS A 116 -19.44 -4.15 15.45
C CYS A 116 -19.12 -5.15 14.32
N SER A 117 -19.94 -5.20 13.27
CA SER A 117 -19.55 -5.92 12.04
C SER A 117 -18.57 -5.09 11.20
N ILE A 118 -17.88 -5.71 10.23
CA ILE A 118 -16.97 -4.99 9.33
C ILE A 118 -17.76 -4.00 8.46
N GLU A 119 -18.95 -4.43 8.02
CA GLU A 119 -19.88 -3.67 7.20
C GLU A 119 -20.42 -2.46 7.97
N GLU A 120 -20.83 -2.64 9.23
CA GLU A 120 -21.28 -1.55 10.10
C GLU A 120 -20.19 -0.48 10.28
N ILE A 121 -18.95 -0.89 10.54
CA ILE A 121 -17.82 0.05 10.67
C ILE A 121 -17.60 0.79 9.36
N LYS A 122 -17.62 0.07 8.24
CA LYS A 122 -17.41 0.65 6.91
C LYS A 122 -18.48 1.68 6.58
N ASP A 123 -19.75 1.35 6.78
CA ASP A 123 -20.88 2.21 6.43
C ASP A 123 -20.88 3.48 7.28
N ASN A 124 -20.65 3.36 8.59
CA ASN A 124 -20.60 4.51 9.51
C ASN A 124 -19.35 5.40 9.32
N LEU A 125 -18.26 4.86 8.77
CA LEU A 125 -17.05 5.63 8.46
C LEU A 125 -16.95 6.08 6.99
N SER A 126 -17.91 5.70 6.15
CA SER A 126 -17.91 6.00 4.71
C SER A 126 -17.91 7.50 4.41
N SER A 127 -18.61 8.29 5.22
CA SER A 127 -18.65 9.76 5.14
C SER A 127 -17.30 10.43 5.41
N GLN A 128 -16.36 9.70 6.02
CA GLN A 128 -14.98 10.12 6.27
C GLN A 128 -13.99 9.51 5.26
N GLY A 129 -14.48 8.98 4.14
CA GLY A 129 -13.66 8.46 3.04
C GLY A 129 -13.22 7.00 3.19
N VAL A 130 -13.74 6.25 4.17
CA VAL A 130 -13.41 4.82 4.33
C VAL A 130 -14.17 4.00 3.28
N VAL A 131 -13.43 3.22 2.48
CA VAL A 131 -13.99 2.34 1.43
C VAL A 131 -13.85 0.85 1.72
N ASP A 132 -12.95 0.48 2.63
CA ASP A 132 -12.73 -0.90 3.04
C ASP A 132 -12.19 -0.96 4.47
N VAL A 133 -12.58 -2.00 5.19
CA VAL A 133 -12.23 -2.23 6.60
C VAL A 133 -11.77 -3.66 6.75
N ARG A 134 -10.63 -3.87 7.40
CA ARG A 134 -10.09 -5.20 7.65
C ARG A 134 -9.54 -5.32 9.06
N ARG A 135 -9.95 -6.37 9.77
CA ARG A 135 -9.39 -6.70 11.09
C ARG A 135 -8.02 -7.36 10.97
N ILE A 136 -7.10 -6.95 11.84
CA ILE A 136 -5.84 -7.67 11.99
C ILE A 136 -6.11 -8.90 12.86
N ARG A 137 -5.80 -10.08 12.33
CA ARG A 137 -5.91 -11.35 13.05
C ARG A 137 -4.56 -11.77 13.61
N THR A 138 -4.58 -12.36 14.79
CA THR A 138 -3.43 -13.02 15.40
C THR A 138 -3.76 -14.48 15.68
N ARG A 139 -2.74 -15.34 15.71
CA ARG A 139 -2.92 -16.75 16.07
C ARG A 139 -2.58 -16.94 17.55
N ARG A 140 -3.52 -17.46 18.33
CA ARG A 140 -3.31 -17.89 19.73
C ARG A 140 -3.84 -19.31 19.85
N ASP A 141 -3.02 -20.21 20.37
CA ASP A 141 -3.39 -21.62 20.61
C ASP A 141 -3.99 -22.31 19.38
N GLY A 142 -3.42 -22.03 18.21
CA GLY A 142 -3.87 -22.60 16.94
C GLY A 142 -5.04 -21.87 16.27
N VAL A 143 -5.79 -21.05 17.00
CA VAL A 143 -7.00 -20.33 16.54
C VAL A 143 -6.67 -18.90 16.11
N PHE A 144 -7.32 -18.41 15.04
CA PHE A 144 -7.22 -17.02 14.62
C PHE A 144 -8.22 -16.16 15.37
N ILE A 145 -7.73 -15.14 16.06
CA ILE A 145 -8.52 -14.19 16.85
C ILE A 145 -8.34 -12.80 16.26
N ASP A 146 -9.45 -12.08 16.09
CA ASP A 146 -9.43 -10.68 15.70
C ASP A 146 -8.79 -9.83 16.81
N THR A 147 -7.96 -8.87 16.42
CA THR A 147 -7.35 -7.90 17.34
C THR A 147 -8.11 -6.59 17.28
N ALA A 148 -7.99 -5.76 18.32
CA ALA A 148 -8.56 -4.42 18.36
C ALA A 148 -7.95 -3.41 17.34
N ASN A 149 -6.98 -3.85 16.52
CA ASN A 149 -6.42 -3.05 15.44
C ASN A 149 -7.19 -3.30 14.14
N HIS A 150 -7.76 -2.22 13.60
CA HIS A 150 -8.55 -2.23 12.37
C HIS A 150 -7.77 -1.46 11.29
N ILE A 151 -7.61 -2.08 10.13
CA ILE A 151 -7.04 -1.43 8.96
C ILE A 151 -8.18 -0.80 8.18
N LEU A 152 -8.11 0.51 7.99
CA LEU A 152 -9.04 1.28 7.19
C LEU A 152 -8.35 1.62 5.87
N THR A 153 -9.02 1.37 4.75
CA THR A 153 -8.61 1.87 3.44
C THR A 153 -9.43 3.11 3.14
N PHE A 154 -8.73 4.22 2.89
CA PHE A 154 -9.32 5.47 2.47
C PHE A 154 -9.21 5.62 0.95
N ASN A 155 -10.24 6.20 0.33
CA ASN A 155 -10.26 6.59 -1.08
C ASN A 155 -9.42 7.83 -1.41
N THR A 156 -8.72 8.38 -0.42
CA THR A 156 -7.83 9.53 -0.60
C THR A 156 -6.36 9.13 -0.51
N PRO A 157 -5.46 9.79 -1.28
CA PRO A 157 -4.04 9.50 -1.24
C PRO A 157 -3.40 9.96 0.08
N ARG A 158 -3.96 10.97 0.76
CA ARG A 158 -3.43 11.51 2.01
C ARG A 158 -4.17 10.86 3.19
N LEU A 159 -3.42 10.19 4.05
CA LEU A 159 -3.98 9.57 5.24
C LEU A 159 -4.46 10.65 6.22
N PRO A 160 -5.71 10.62 6.69
CA PRO A 160 -6.15 11.49 7.77
C PRO A 160 -5.37 11.18 9.05
N ARG A 161 -5.15 12.19 9.91
CA ARG A 161 -4.48 11.97 11.21
C ARG A 161 -5.43 11.35 12.24
N THR A 162 -6.71 11.70 12.15
CA THR A 162 -7.76 11.26 13.06
C THR A 162 -9.03 10.96 12.30
N ILE A 163 -9.85 10.08 12.85
CA ILE A 163 -11.25 9.88 12.44
C ILE A 163 -12.15 9.90 13.67
N GLN A 164 -13.43 10.16 13.45
CA GLN A 164 -14.46 10.10 14.46
C GLN A 164 -15.26 8.80 14.30
N ALA A 165 -15.02 7.80 15.16
CA ALA A 165 -15.77 6.55 15.16
C ALA A 165 -16.83 6.59 16.27
N ALA A 166 -18.09 6.83 15.90
CA ALA A 166 -19.15 7.17 16.85
C ALA A 166 -18.74 8.37 17.73
N PHE A 167 -18.62 8.18 19.04
CA PHE A 167 -18.15 9.20 19.98
C PHE A 167 -16.64 9.15 20.27
N TYR A 168 -15.90 8.24 19.63
CA TYR A 168 -14.45 8.08 19.81
C TYR A 168 -13.63 8.85 18.76
N PRO A 169 -12.78 9.81 19.17
CA PRO A 169 -11.75 10.36 18.29
C PRO A 169 -10.57 9.39 18.23
N LEU A 170 -10.40 8.69 17.11
CA LEU A 170 -9.34 7.69 16.93
C LEU A 170 -8.17 8.25 16.13
N GLN A 171 -6.96 8.01 16.63
CA GLN A 171 -5.72 8.29 15.90
C GLN A 171 -5.50 7.26 14.80
N VAL A 172 -5.17 7.73 13.60
CA VAL A 172 -4.91 6.90 12.43
C VAL A 172 -3.41 6.83 12.19
N ARG A 173 -2.82 5.66 12.35
CA ARG A 173 -1.39 5.42 12.07
C ARG A 173 -1.24 4.81 10.67
N PRO A 174 -0.19 5.16 9.90
CA PRO A 174 0.05 4.50 8.61
C PRO A 174 0.13 2.97 8.74
N TYR A 175 -0.54 2.25 7.84
CA TYR A 175 -0.43 0.80 7.76
C TYR A 175 0.82 0.41 6.96
N ILE A 176 1.83 -0.14 7.66
CA ILE A 176 3.03 -0.71 7.03
C ILE A 176 2.82 -2.22 6.83
N PRO A 177 2.69 -2.71 5.58
CA PRO A 177 2.53 -4.14 5.33
C PRO A 177 3.84 -4.89 5.59
N ASN A 178 3.73 -6.18 5.94
CA ASN A 178 4.90 -7.07 5.92
C ASN A 178 5.47 -7.16 4.50
N PRO A 179 6.78 -7.41 4.33
CA PRO A 179 7.41 -7.43 3.03
C PRO A 179 6.93 -8.64 2.25
N LEU A 180 6.77 -8.46 0.94
CA LEU A 180 6.26 -9.51 0.06
C LEU A 180 7.31 -10.63 -0.05
N ARG A 181 7.06 -11.75 0.64
CA ARG A 181 7.82 -12.99 0.51
C ARG A 181 7.17 -13.88 -0.55
N CYS A 182 7.95 -14.30 -1.53
CA CYS A 182 7.52 -15.26 -2.53
C CYS A 182 7.34 -16.64 -1.87
N PHE A 183 6.15 -17.22 -1.96
CA PHE A 183 5.89 -18.55 -1.39
C PHE A 183 6.51 -19.69 -2.19
N ASN A 184 6.97 -19.44 -3.42
CA ASN A 184 7.71 -20.42 -4.22
C ASN A 184 9.18 -20.49 -3.79
N CYS A 185 9.94 -19.39 -3.87
CA CYS A 185 11.39 -19.41 -3.64
C CYS A 185 11.83 -18.84 -2.28
N GLN A 186 10.89 -18.35 -1.46
CA GLN A 186 11.12 -17.75 -0.14
C GLN A 186 11.89 -16.43 -0.13
N ARG A 187 12.25 -15.87 -1.29
CA ARG A 187 12.89 -14.56 -1.42
C ARG A 187 11.88 -13.41 -1.34
N PHE A 188 12.35 -12.24 -0.96
CA PHE A 188 11.53 -11.01 -0.92
C PHE A 188 11.44 -10.32 -2.30
N GLY A 189 10.44 -9.47 -2.47
CA GLY A 189 10.34 -8.51 -3.57
C GLY A 189 9.53 -8.97 -4.80
N HIS A 190 9.00 -10.19 -4.82
CA HIS A 190 8.13 -10.66 -5.91
C HIS A 190 7.06 -11.66 -5.44
N SER A 191 5.99 -11.77 -6.21
CA SER A 191 4.90 -12.73 -5.97
C SER A 191 5.26 -14.12 -6.49
N ALA A 192 4.56 -15.14 -6.01
CA ALA A 192 4.73 -16.51 -6.50
C ALA A 192 4.47 -16.64 -8.01
N VAL A 193 3.48 -15.89 -8.53
CA VAL A 193 3.12 -15.86 -9.96
C VAL A 193 4.27 -15.36 -10.84
N ASN A 194 5.04 -14.39 -10.35
CA ASN A 194 6.17 -13.80 -11.10
C ASN A 194 7.52 -14.45 -10.73
N CYS A 195 7.50 -15.59 -10.04
CA CYS A 195 8.70 -16.27 -9.58
C CYS A 195 9.39 -16.98 -10.74
N LYS A 196 10.66 -16.64 -10.98
CA LYS A 196 11.53 -17.30 -11.98
C LYS A 196 12.57 -18.21 -11.33
N HIS A 197 12.42 -18.50 -10.05
CA HIS A 197 13.39 -19.24 -9.24
C HIS A 197 12.80 -20.59 -8.83
N ASP A 198 13.68 -21.54 -8.56
CA ASP A 198 13.30 -22.85 -8.07
C ASP A 198 12.50 -22.76 -6.77
N LYS A 199 11.53 -23.65 -6.65
CA LYS A 199 10.72 -23.78 -5.43
C LYS A 199 11.60 -24.25 -4.28
N ARG A 200 11.42 -23.64 -3.11
CA ARG A 200 12.16 -23.93 -1.88
C ARG A 200 11.20 -23.99 -0.70
N CYS A 201 11.50 -24.88 0.23
CA CYS A 201 10.83 -24.89 1.51
C CYS A 201 11.28 -23.68 2.37
N VAL A 202 10.46 -23.30 3.35
CA VAL A 202 10.78 -22.25 4.33
C VAL A 202 12.07 -22.53 5.12
N CYS A 203 12.55 -23.78 5.15
CA CYS A 203 13.81 -24.16 5.77
C CYS A 203 15.06 -23.96 4.88
N GLY A 204 14.89 -23.47 3.65
CA GLY A 204 15.97 -23.21 2.68
C GLY A 204 16.27 -24.36 1.72
N LYS A 205 15.89 -25.58 2.08
CA LYS A 205 16.06 -26.80 1.27
C LYS A 205 15.10 -26.83 0.06
N PRO A 206 15.33 -27.74 -0.92
CA PRO A 206 14.36 -28.03 -1.98
C PRO A 206 12.98 -28.39 -1.42
N VAL A 207 11.97 -28.39 -2.28
CA VAL A 207 10.60 -28.73 -1.89
C VAL A 207 10.58 -30.13 -1.26
N HIS A 208 10.00 -30.23 -0.08
CA HIS A 208 9.71 -31.50 0.58
C HIS A 208 8.24 -31.47 1.03
N GLU A 209 7.44 -32.41 0.52
CA GLU A 209 6.03 -32.55 0.85
C GLU A 209 5.88 -33.54 2.01
N GLY A 210 5.09 -33.19 3.03
CA GLY A 210 4.74 -34.09 4.13
C GLY A 210 5.82 -34.34 5.20
N THR A 211 7.11 -34.11 4.91
CA THR A 211 8.18 -34.26 5.92
C THR A 211 8.36 -32.97 6.73
N THR A 212 8.49 -33.09 8.05
CA THR A 212 8.93 -32.00 8.93
C THR A 212 10.28 -31.45 8.43
N CYS A 213 10.48 -30.14 8.54
CA CYS A 213 11.75 -29.52 8.16
C CYS A 213 12.88 -30.07 9.05
N GLY A 214 13.69 -30.98 8.52
CA GLY A 214 14.87 -31.48 9.23
C GLY A 214 15.99 -30.44 9.29
N GLU A 215 16.85 -30.55 10.29
CA GLU A 215 18.06 -29.72 10.42
C GLU A 215 19.13 -30.09 9.37
N PRO A 216 20.10 -29.20 9.07
CA PRO A 216 20.14 -27.79 9.47
C PRO A 216 19.08 -26.97 8.71
N ILE A 217 18.53 -25.96 9.40
CA ILE A 217 17.63 -24.98 8.80
C ILE A 217 18.48 -23.77 8.38
N GLU A 218 18.42 -23.40 7.10
CA GLU A 218 19.18 -22.27 6.57
C GLU A 218 18.25 -21.27 5.88
N CYS A 219 18.31 -20.01 6.31
CA CYS A 219 17.49 -18.98 5.69
C CYS A 219 17.98 -18.69 4.26
N PRO A 220 17.13 -18.82 3.22
CA PRO A 220 17.54 -18.59 1.84
C PRO A 220 17.88 -17.12 1.52
N ASN A 221 17.53 -16.20 2.44
CA ASN A 221 17.77 -14.76 2.29
C ASN A 221 19.07 -14.31 2.96
N CYS A 222 19.34 -14.76 4.18
CA CYS A 222 20.48 -14.29 4.99
C CYS A 222 21.48 -15.38 5.40
N LYS A 223 21.23 -16.64 5.03
CA LYS A 223 22.06 -17.80 5.36
C LYS A 223 22.18 -18.14 6.85
N GLY A 224 21.41 -17.47 7.72
CA GLY A 224 21.38 -17.75 9.16
C GLY A 224 20.55 -18.99 9.55
N PRO A 225 20.72 -19.50 10.80
CA PRO A 225 20.11 -20.74 11.29
C PRO A 225 18.63 -20.54 11.69
N HIS A 226 17.78 -20.18 10.74
CA HIS A 226 16.34 -19.97 10.97
C HIS A 226 15.52 -20.12 9.69
N LYS A 227 14.21 -20.35 9.84
CA LYS A 227 13.27 -20.43 8.72
C LYS A 227 13.08 -19.06 8.05
N ALA A 228 12.80 -19.03 6.76
CA ALA A 228 12.53 -17.82 5.97
C ALA A 228 11.38 -16.94 6.50
N VAL A 229 10.51 -17.49 7.36
CA VAL A 229 9.36 -16.77 7.95
C VAL A 229 9.72 -15.96 9.20
N THR A 230 10.92 -16.15 9.74
CA THR A 230 11.32 -15.58 11.03
C THR A 230 11.55 -14.07 10.92
N LYS A 231 10.84 -13.28 11.73
CA LYS A 231 10.90 -11.81 11.73
C LYS A 231 12.21 -11.22 12.27
N THR A 232 13.02 -12.01 12.98
CA THR A 232 14.33 -11.58 13.48
C THR A 232 15.41 -11.60 12.38
N CYS A 233 15.12 -12.17 11.21
CA CYS A 233 16.03 -12.20 10.06
C CYS A 233 16.50 -10.77 9.69
N PRO A 234 17.82 -10.53 9.51
CA PRO A 234 18.34 -9.20 9.17
C PRO A 234 17.79 -8.70 7.83
N VAL A 235 17.67 -9.58 6.83
CA VAL A 235 17.08 -9.23 5.52
C VAL A 235 15.60 -8.88 5.67
N PHE A 236 14.84 -9.59 6.51
CA PHE A 236 13.45 -9.22 6.79
C PHE A 236 13.34 -7.82 7.41
N LYS A 237 14.20 -7.51 8.40
CA LYS A 237 14.22 -6.18 9.03
C LYS A 237 14.56 -5.07 8.03
N MET A 238 15.52 -5.31 7.15
CA MET A 238 15.85 -4.38 6.06
C MET A 238 14.66 -4.17 5.12
N GLU A 239 14.02 -5.26 4.69
CA GLU A 239 12.84 -5.21 3.84
C GLU A 239 11.65 -4.50 4.50
N MET A 240 11.49 -4.63 5.82
CA MET A 240 10.52 -3.86 6.61
C MET A 240 10.81 -2.35 6.57
N LYS A 241 12.08 -1.93 6.74
CA LYS A 241 12.47 -0.52 6.60
C LYS A 241 12.15 0.02 5.21
N ILE A 242 12.40 -0.78 4.16
CA ILE A 242 12.04 -0.41 2.78
C ILE A 242 10.53 -0.22 2.63
N GLN A 243 9.70 -1.12 3.20
CA GLN A 243 8.24 -0.95 3.18
C GLN A 243 7.80 0.30 3.94
N GLU A 244 8.44 0.61 5.07
CA GLU A 244 8.14 1.80 5.86
C GLU A 244 8.41 3.09 5.06
N VAL A 245 9.62 3.24 4.50
CA VAL A 245 9.99 4.36 3.64
C VAL A 245 9.02 4.48 2.46
N LYS A 246 8.74 3.37 1.78
CA LYS A 246 7.80 3.31 0.65
C LYS A 246 6.43 3.85 1.02
N VAL A 247 5.87 3.46 2.17
CA VAL A 247 4.53 3.89 2.60
C VAL A 247 4.53 5.34 3.06
N ILE A 248 5.50 5.74 3.89
CA ILE A 248 5.56 7.08 4.49
C ILE A 248 5.84 8.13 3.41
N GLN A 249 6.81 7.87 2.54
CA GLN A 249 7.24 8.79 1.50
C GLN A 249 6.48 8.63 0.18
N LYS A 250 5.61 7.61 0.07
CA LYS A 250 4.81 7.29 -1.14
C LYS A 250 5.65 7.04 -2.38
N LEU A 251 6.77 6.38 -2.19
CA LEU A 251 7.70 6.02 -3.25
C LEU A 251 7.35 4.68 -3.89
N SER A 252 7.87 4.41 -5.07
CA SER A 252 7.95 3.04 -5.57
C SER A 252 8.89 2.21 -4.70
N TYR A 253 8.76 0.89 -4.76
CA TYR A 253 9.65 0.00 -4.02
C TYR A 253 11.13 0.20 -4.41
N SER A 254 11.41 0.46 -5.69
CA SER A 254 12.78 0.68 -6.17
C SER A 254 13.38 1.97 -5.64
N GLU A 255 12.60 3.06 -5.62
CA GLU A 255 13.02 4.36 -5.06
C GLU A 255 13.25 4.24 -3.53
N ALA A 256 12.32 3.63 -2.80
CA ALA A 256 12.45 3.42 -1.36
C ALA A 256 13.66 2.54 -1.00
N LYS A 257 13.95 1.53 -1.83
CA LYS A 257 15.14 0.69 -1.66
C LYS A 257 16.44 1.47 -1.90
N LYS A 258 16.45 2.42 -2.83
CA LYS A 258 17.60 3.29 -3.07
C LYS A 258 17.82 4.28 -1.92
N GLU A 259 16.77 4.97 -1.46
CA GLU A 259 16.87 5.89 -0.33
C GLU A 259 17.33 5.22 0.98
N SER A 260 16.77 4.05 1.29
CA SER A 260 17.18 3.28 2.47
C SER A 260 18.64 2.80 2.37
N TRP A 261 19.15 2.59 1.15
CA TRP A 261 20.55 2.27 0.90
C TRP A 261 21.47 3.46 1.21
N ASP A 262 21.09 4.65 0.73
CA ASP A 262 21.88 5.89 0.88
C ASP A 262 21.91 6.39 2.33
N SER A 263 20.88 6.09 3.12
CA SER A 263 20.73 6.63 4.47
C SER A 263 21.38 5.79 5.58
N GLU A 264 21.48 4.45 5.44
CA GLU A 264 21.81 3.60 6.61
C GLU A 264 22.32 2.17 6.33
N LEU A 265 22.42 1.68 5.08
CA LEU A 265 22.63 0.25 4.80
C LEU A 265 24.01 -0.15 4.24
N GLN A 266 24.98 0.76 4.19
CA GLN A 266 26.35 0.44 3.71
C GLN A 266 27.04 -0.66 4.55
N HIS A 267 26.64 -0.89 5.80
CA HIS A 267 27.32 -1.81 6.71
C HIS A 267 26.91 -3.29 6.63
N ILE A 268 25.78 -3.63 5.98
CA ILE A 268 25.25 -5.02 6.00
C ILE A 268 25.75 -5.86 4.80
N PHE A 269 26.21 -5.23 3.72
CA PHE A 269 26.70 -5.92 2.52
C PHE A 269 28.24 -5.85 2.34
N CYS A 270 28.99 -5.29 3.28
CA CYS A 270 30.46 -5.28 3.26
C CYS A 270 31.07 -6.52 3.93
N THR A 271 30.57 -7.72 3.60
CA THR A 271 31.23 -8.99 3.93
C THR A 271 31.30 -9.86 2.67
N GLY A 272 31.97 -9.32 1.65
CA GLY A 272 32.25 -10.00 0.39
C GLY A 272 33.63 -9.70 -0.22
N CYS A 273 34.37 -8.71 0.26
CA CYS A 273 35.77 -8.48 -0.13
C CYS A 273 36.62 -8.17 1.11
N PHE A 274 37.07 -9.22 1.79
CA PHE A 274 38.28 -9.15 2.61
C PHE A 274 39.44 -9.71 1.77
N SER A 275 40.07 -8.84 1.00
CA SER A 275 41.51 -8.94 0.72
C SER A 275 42.05 -7.57 0.27
N THR A 276 42.65 -6.92 1.28
CA THR A 276 43.79 -6.00 1.23
C THR A 276 43.64 -4.61 0.59
N ASN A 277 43.98 -3.64 1.45
CA ASN A 277 44.40 -2.26 1.20
C ASN A 277 43.34 -1.19 1.00
N VAL A 278 43.04 -0.59 2.16
CA VAL A 278 42.73 0.84 2.32
C VAL A 278 43.84 1.67 1.67
N SER A 279 43.60 2.19 0.47
CA SER A 279 44.03 3.55 0.09
C SER A 279 43.31 3.98 -1.19
N SER A 280 42.98 5.27 -1.24
CA SER A 280 42.43 6.05 -2.35
C SER A 280 40.91 6.04 -2.56
N ARG A 281 40.31 7.15 -2.07
CA ARG A 281 39.11 7.76 -2.66
C ARG A 281 39.43 8.12 -4.11
N THR A 282 38.80 7.46 -5.07
CA THR A 282 38.62 8.06 -6.40
C THR A 282 37.30 7.62 -7.00
N THR A 283 36.56 8.62 -7.45
CA THR A 283 35.35 8.62 -8.27
C THR A 283 35.25 7.47 -9.28
N CYS A 284 34.05 6.91 -9.45
CA CYS A 284 33.66 6.41 -10.76
C CYS A 284 32.16 6.66 -11.03
N ARG A 285 31.92 7.66 -11.88
CA ARG A 285 30.74 7.78 -12.73
C ARG A 285 30.93 6.81 -13.91
N SER A 286 29.90 6.03 -14.19
CA SER A 286 29.35 5.73 -15.53
C SER A 286 28.23 4.71 -15.37
#